data_AF-A0A2R6MUC3-F1
#
_entry.id   AF-A0A2R6MUC3-F1
#
_cell.length_a   1.000
_cell.length_b   1.000
_cell.length_c   1.000
_cell.angle_alpha   90.00
_cell.angle_beta   90.00
_cell.angle_gamma   90.00
#
_symmetry.space_group_name_H-M   'P 1'
#
loop_
_entity.id
_entity.type
_entity.pdbx_description
1 polymer ?
#
loop_
_entity_poly.entity_id
_entity_poly.type
_entity_poly.pdbx_seq_one_letter_code
_entity_poly.pdbx_strand_id
1 'polypeptide(L)'
;MRAELRAVPGLLALVPALLATRGNVYGSLGARLSTALHQGLLEPRLDLGDRRLRAAIAGALASGALASVFAALLTVATLSALGQPVAGPLRLAAIALLSALTSGAVLSALVVAVVVVGYRRGVDPDTLVGPTVTVAGDVFGLALLLVAVRVVLTLLEFPALLVLVPVTIGTAGNLGSVLAARLSTALHLGTVDFEPGDETLAGNALATVALAATLFPAVGVAAWLVAAVTGGARLPPTTVVLVATLTGLVLSVLAVAVTLVVAYGAYRYGADPDDVAIPVVTNVADVLGVLVLLGVVRLLV
;
A
#
# COMPACT_ATOMS: atom_id res chain seq x y z
N MET A 1 -3.04 14.91 -16.43
CA MET A 1 -2.91 13.79 -17.40
C MET A 1 -1.93 14.08 -18.53
N ARG A 2 -2.02 15.21 -19.27
CA ARG A 2 -1.13 15.49 -20.42
C ARG A 2 0.37 15.53 -20.08
N ALA A 3 0.76 15.98 -18.89
CA ALA A 3 2.17 16.00 -18.46
C ALA A 3 2.72 14.59 -18.21
N GLU A 4 1.99 13.76 -17.46
CA GLU A 4 2.32 12.35 -17.16
C GLU A 4 2.49 11.51 -18.43
N LEU A 5 1.56 11.67 -19.38
CA LEU A 5 1.55 10.92 -20.65
C LEU A 5 2.70 11.31 -21.58
N ARG A 6 3.23 12.55 -21.47
CA ARG A 6 4.43 12.98 -22.20
C ARG A 6 5.72 12.54 -21.49
N ALA A 7 5.68 12.41 -20.16
CA ALA A 7 6.83 12.00 -19.36
C ALA A 7 7.18 10.50 -19.50
N VAL A 8 6.23 9.67 -19.92
CA VAL A 8 6.44 8.22 -20.13
C VAL A 8 6.07 7.84 -21.57
N PRO A 9 7.02 7.89 -22.52
CA PRO A 9 6.82 7.42 -23.88
C PRO A 9 6.34 5.95 -23.89
N GLY A 10 5.32 5.65 -24.70
CA GLY A 10 4.68 4.33 -24.77
C GLY A 10 3.57 4.06 -23.75
N LEU A 11 3.36 4.92 -22.74
CA LEU A 11 2.29 4.74 -21.76
C LEU A 11 0.88 4.72 -22.40
N LEU A 12 0.65 5.57 -23.41
CA LEU A 12 -0.63 5.62 -24.13
C LEU A 12 -0.96 4.30 -24.85
N ALA A 13 0.04 3.62 -25.39
CA ALA A 13 -0.14 2.32 -26.04
C ALA A 13 -0.47 1.21 -25.03
N LEU A 14 -0.01 1.37 -23.78
CA LEU A 14 -0.22 0.41 -22.71
C LEU A 14 -1.59 0.54 -22.02
N VAL A 15 -2.18 1.74 -21.98
CA VAL A 15 -3.45 2.01 -21.26
C VAL A 15 -4.58 1.05 -21.64
N PRO A 16 -4.92 0.83 -22.92
CA PRO A 16 -6.04 -0.06 -23.28
C PRO A 16 -5.82 -1.49 -22.80
N ALA A 17 -4.57 -1.99 -22.90
CA ALA A 17 -4.23 -3.33 -22.43
C ALA A 17 -4.41 -3.44 -20.91
N LEU A 18 -3.96 -2.44 -20.14
CA LEU A 18 -4.13 -2.45 -18.69
C LEU A 18 -5.61 -2.42 -18.29
N LEU A 19 -6.43 -1.57 -18.91
CA LEU A 19 -7.87 -1.53 -18.60
C LEU A 19 -8.59 -2.83 -18.97
N ALA A 20 -8.28 -3.41 -20.14
CA ALA A 20 -8.82 -4.70 -20.53
C ALA A 20 -8.48 -5.82 -19.54
N THR A 21 -7.25 -5.82 -18.99
CA THR A 21 -6.88 -6.82 -17.96
C THR A 21 -7.71 -6.66 -16.68
N ARG A 22 -8.13 -5.44 -16.30
CA ARG A 22 -8.99 -5.24 -15.11
C ARG A 22 -10.38 -5.84 -15.33
N GLY A 23 -11.02 -5.50 -16.44
CA GLY A 23 -12.33 -6.06 -16.79
C GLY A 23 -12.33 -7.59 -16.80
N ASN A 24 -11.38 -8.20 -17.51
CA ASN A 24 -11.33 -9.65 -17.69
C ASN A 24 -10.97 -10.41 -16.41
N VAL A 25 -9.95 -9.95 -15.67
CA VAL A 25 -9.46 -10.68 -14.47
C VAL A 25 -10.48 -10.58 -13.34
N TYR A 26 -10.99 -9.39 -13.05
CA TYR A 26 -11.92 -9.19 -11.94
C TYR A 26 -13.35 -9.61 -12.29
N GLY A 27 -13.72 -9.62 -13.58
CA GLY A 27 -14.94 -10.27 -14.05
C GLY A 27 -14.88 -11.79 -13.86
N SER A 28 -13.75 -12.42 -14.20
CA SER A 28 -13.53 -13.85 -13.90
C SER A 28 -13.55 -14.15 -12.41
N LEU A 29 -12.98 -13.28 -11.57
CA LEU A 29 -13.07 -13.42 -10.11
C LEU A 29 -14.53 -13.45 -9.65
N GLY A 30 -15.35 -12.49 -10.09
CA GLY A 30 -16.75 -12.45 -9.69
C GLY A 30 -17.55 -13.66 -10.17
N ALA A 31 -17.34 -14.12 -11.40
CA ALA A 31 -18.00 -15.33 -11.92
C ALA A 31 -17.61 -16.60 -11.12
N ARG A 32 -16.33 -16.73 -10.72
CA ARG A 32 -15.87 -17.85 -9.87
C ARG A 32 -16.51 -17.81 -8.49
N LEU A 33 -16.59 -16.61 -7.88
CA LEU A 33 -17.21 -16.43 -6.57
C LEU A 33 -18.72 -16.67 -6.62
N SER A 34 -19.41 -16.17 -7.65
CA SER A 34 -20.83 -16.40 -7.90
C SER A 34 -21.13 -17.88 -8.06
N THR A 35 -20.36 -18.59 -8.89
CA THR A 35 -20.48 -20.04 -9.04
C THR A 35 -20.26 -20.77 -7.71
N ALA A 36 -19.25 -20.37 -6.93
CA ALA A 36 -18.97 -20.99 -5.65
C ALA A 36 -20.10 -20.79 -4.62
N LEU A 37 -20.76 -19.62 -4.61
CA LEU A 37 -21.93 -19.36 -3.77
C LEU A 37 -23.12 -20.24 -4.19
N HIS A 38 -23.43 -20.30 -5.48
CA HIS A 38 -24.52 -21.13 -6.00
C HIS A 38 -24.31 -22.63 -5.76
N GLN A 39 -23.05 -23.09 -5.74
CA GLN A 39 -22.68 -24.47 -5.43
C GLN A 39 -22.62 -24.76 -3.91
N GLY A 40 -22.88 -23.78 -3.05
CA GLY A 40 -22.78 -23.93 -1.59
C GLY A 40 -21.34 -24.17 -1.11
N LEU A 41 -20.34 -23.86 -1.94
CA LEU A 41 -18.91 -24.03 -1.62
C LEU A 41 -18.34 -22.85 -0.85
N LEU A 42 -19.06 -21.74 -0.82
CA LEU A 42 -18.72 -20.51 -0.13
C LEU A 42 -19.98 -20.01 0.56
N GLU A 43 -19.85 -19.58 1.81
CA GLU A 43 -20.97 -18.94 2.50
C GLU A 43 -21.04 -17.47 2.09
N PRO A 44 -22.23 -16.87 2.01
CA PRO A 44 -22.38 -15.47 1.63
C PRO A 44 -21.96 -14.57 2.81
N ARG A 45 -20.70 -14.61 3.24
CA ARG A 45 -20.11 -13.74 4.25
C ARG A 45 -18.66 -13.42 3.89
N LEU A 46 -18.22 -12.23 4.31
CA LEU A 46 -16.83 -11.82 4.20
C LEU A 46 -16.00 -12.57 5.25
N ASP A 47 -15.55 -13.78 4.89
CA ASP A 47 -14.65 -14.58 5.72
C ASP A 47 -13.29 -14.73 5.02
N LEU A 48 -12.33 -13.87 5.39
CA LEU A 48 -10.96 -13.95 4.89
C LEU A 48 -10.22 -15.19 5.40
N GLY A 49 -10.78 -15.94 6.36
CA GLY A 49 -10.27 -17.26 6.75
C GLY A 49 -10.46 -18.31 5.66
N ASP A 50 -11.50 -18.17 4.83
CA ASP A 50 -11.83 -19.13 3.78
C ASP A 50 -10.70 -19.23 2.74
N ARG A 51 -10.16 -20.45 2.59
CA ARG A 51 -9.08 -20.75 1.66
C ARG A 51 -9.49 -20.52 0.20
N ARG A 52 -10.75 -20.78 -0.16
CA ARG A 52 -11.25 -20.62 -1.54
C ARG A 52 -11.36 -19.15 -1.91
N LEU A 53 -11.91 -18.32 -1.00
CA LEU A 53 -11.99 -16.88 -1.20
C LEU A 53 -10.59 -16.29 -1.37
N ARG A 54 -9.67 -16.60 -0.44
CA ARG A 54 -8.29 -16.12 -0.52
C ARG A 54 -7.57 -16.60 -1.78
N ALA A 55 -7.72 -17.87 -2.15
CA ALA A 55 -7.09 -18.41 -3.36
C ALA A 55 -7.63 -17.72 -4.62
N ALA A 56 -8.94 -17.43 -4.69
CA ALA A 56 -9.53 -16.71 -5.80
C ALA A 56 -9.00 -15.27 -5.91
N ILE A 57 -8.95 -14.54 -4.79
CA ILE A 57 -8.39 -13.17 -4.73
C ILE A 57 -6.91 -13.17 -5.10
N ALA A 58 -6.11 -14.04 -4.49
CA ALA A 58 -4.68 -14.15 -4.77
C ALA A 58 -4.42 -14.52 -6.24
N GLY A 59 -5.21 -15.45 -6.79
CA GLY A 59 -5.14 -15.82 -8.21
C GLY A 59 -5.45 -14.64 -9.12
N ALA A 60 -6.50 -13.86 -8.82
CA ALA A 60 -6.84 -12.67 -9.59
C ALA A 60 -5.72 -11.61 -9.53
N LEU A 61 -5.19 -11.31 -8.34
CA LEU A 61 -4.08 -10.37 -8.17
C LEU A 61 -2.82 -10.83 -8.93
N ALA A 62 -2.44 -12.10 -8.81
CA ALA A 62 -1.28 -12.67 -9.49
C ALA A 62 -1.46 -12.64 -11.02
N SER A 63 -2.60 -13.09 -11.54
CA SER A 63 -2.89 -13.04 -12.98
C SER A 63 -2.93 -11.60 -13.51
N GLY A 64 -3.53 -10.67 -12.75
CA GLY A 64 -3.55 -9.24 -13.09
C GLY A 64 -2.16 -8.62 -13.14
N ALA A 65 -1.30 -8.93 -12.16
CA ALA A 65 0.08 -8.48 -12.11
C ALA A 65 0.91 -9.04 -13.29
N LEU A 66 0.85 -10.35 -13.52
CA LEU A 66 1.57 -11.01 -14.62
C LEU A 66 1.13 -10.47 -15.98
N ALA A 67 -0.18 -10.36 -16.23
CA ALA A 67 -0.69 -9.83 -17.48
C ALA A 67 -0.27 -8.36 -17.71
N SER A 68 -0.24 -7.55 -16.64
CA SER A 68 0.16 -6.14 -16.73
C SER A 68 1.65 -5.98 -17.05
N VAL A 69 2.51 -6.79 -16.40
CA VAL A 69 3.96 -6.81 -16.70
C VAL A 69 4.21 -7.31 -18.12
N PHE A 70 3.52 -8.39 -18.53
CA PHE A 70 3.61 -8.91 -19.89
C PHE A 70 3.20 -7.86 -20.93
N ALA A 71 2.07 -7.17 -20.73
CA ALA A 71 1.63 -6.08 -21.60
C ALA A 71 2.64 -4.94 -21.68
N ALA A 72 3.28 -4.58 -20.56
CA ALA A 72 4.33 -3.55 -20.54
C ALA A 72 5.55 -3.98 -21.35
N LEU A 73 6.03 -5.22 -21.18
CA LEU A 73 7.17 -5.75 -21.93
C LEU A 73 6.87 -5.87 -23.43
N LEU A 74 5.67 -6.34 -23.80
CA LEU A 74 5.23 -6.35 -25.19
C LEU A 74 5.17 -4.95 -25.79
N THR A 75 4.63 -3.97 -25.06
CA THR A 75 4.60 -2.58 -25.51
C THR A 75 6.01 -2.05 -25.80
N VAL A 76 6.97 -2.36 -24.92
CA VAL A 76 8.38 -2.01 -25.13
C VAL A 76 8.94 -2.69 -26.36
N ALA A 77 8.73 -4.00 -26.51
CA ALA A 77 9.23 -4.76 -27.65
C ALA A 77 8.66 -4.24 -28.98
N THR A 78 7.35 -4.04 -29.07
CA THR A 78 6.66 -3.56 -30.27
C THR A 78 7.08 -2.15 -30.64
N LEU A 79 7.10 -1.20 -29.69
CA LEU A 79 7.48 0.18 -29.99
C LEU A 79 8.97 0.29 -30.36
N SER A 80 9.84 -0.47 -29.69
CA SER A 80 11.27 -0.53 -30.04
C SER A 80 11.48 -1.08 -31.45
N ALA A 81 10.75 -2.14 -31.83
CA ALA A 81 10.82 -2.72 -33.17
C ALA A 81 10.32 -1.76 -34.26
N LEU A 82 9.36 -0.89 -33.93
CA LEU A 82 8.82 0.14 -34.82
C LEU A 82 9.65 1.43 -34.86
N GLY A 83 10.80 1.47 -34.17
CA GLY A 83 11.64 2.67 -34.05
C GLY A 83 10.95 3.83 -33.32
N GLN A 84 9.89 3.56 -32.55
CA GLN A 84 9.15 4.55 -31.80
C GLN A 84 9.78 4.78 -30.42
N PRO A 85 9.73 6.01 -29.89
CA PRO A 85 10.26 6.30 -28.56
C PRO A 85 9.45 5.57 -27.50
N VAL A 86 10.12 4.81 -26.64
CA VAL A 86 9.51 4.08 -25.53
C VAL A 86 10.33 4.25 -24.24
N ALA A 87 9.64 4.38 -23.11
CA ALA A 87 10.30 4.39 -21.82
C ALA A 87 10.98 3.04 -21.54
N GLY A 88 12.04 3.05 -20.73
CA GLY A 88 12.79 1.84 -20.42
C GLY A 88 11.91 0.71 -19.84
N PRO A 89 12.25 -0.56 -20.11
CA PRO A 89 11.41 -1.70 -19.77
C PRO A 89 11.08 -1.78 -18.28
N LEU A 90 12.06 -1.50 -17.43
CA LEU A 90 11.88 -1.48 -15.97
C LEU A 90 10.89 -0.40 -15.53
N ARG A 91 10.91 0.79 -16.14
CA ARG A 91 10.02 1.90 -15.79
C ARG A 91 8.57 1.56 -16.15
N LEU A 92 8.31 1.06 -17.35
CA LEU A 92 6.96 0.66 -17.76
C LEU A 92 6.45 -0.55 -16.97
N ALA A 93 7.31 -1.55 -16.72
CA ALA A 93 6.94 -2.71 -15.92
C ALA A 93 6.61 -2.32 -14.47
N ALA A 94 7.39 -1.43 -13.85
CA ALA A 94 7.13 -0.93 -12.50
C ALA A 94 5.80 -0.18 -12.40
N ILE A 95 5.51 0.70 -13.37
CA ILE A 95 4.23 1.43 -13.43
C ILE A 95 3.06 0.45 -13.58
N ALA A 96 3.18 -0.51 -14.51
CA ALA A 96 2.16 -1.50 -14.78
C ALA A 96 1.89 -2.40 -13.57
N LEU A 97 2.94 -2.87 -12.90
CA LEU A 97 2.86 -3.71 -11.71
C LEU A 97 2.22 -2.95 -10.53
N LEU A 98 2.70 -1.75 -10.23
CA LEU A 98 2.18 -0.94 -9.13
C LEU A 98 0.70 -0.58 -9.36
N SER A 99 0.34 -0.20 -10.58
CA SER A 99 -1.06 0.02 -10.97
C SER A 99 -1.89 -1.26 -10.81
N ALA A 100 -1.37 -2.43 -11.21
CA ALA A 100 -2.08 -3.70 -11.13
C ALA A 100 -2.36 -4.16 -9.72
N LEU A 101 -1.38 -4.05 -8.82
CA LEU A 101 -1.56 -4.45 -7.43
C LEU A 101 -2.54 -3.50 -6.71
N THR A 102 -2.39 -2.19 -6.89
CA THR A 102 -3.24 -1.19 -6.23
C THR A 102 -4.69 -1.23 -6.73
N SER A 103 -4.90 -1.16 -8.04
CA SER A 103 -6.26 -1.27 -8.61
C SER A 103 -6.85 -2.66 -8.39
N GLY A 104 -6.00 -3.68 -8.37
CA GLY A 104 -6.43 -5.03 -8.11
C GLY A 104 -6.99 -5.25 -6.71
N ALA A 105 -6.32 -4.72 -5.68
CA ALA A 105 -6.81 -4.79 -4.32
C ALA A 105 -8.19 -4.13 -4.18
N VAL A 106 -8.37 -2.94 -4.78
CA VAL A 106 -9.64 -2.21 -4.78
C VAL A 106 -10.74 -3.00 -5.50
N LEU A 107 -10.45 -3.53 -6.70
CA LEU A 107 -11.42 -4.27 -7.49
C LEU A 107 -11.76 -5.62 -6.86
N SER A 108 -10.80 -6.33 -6.27
CA SER A 108 -11.08 -7.55 -5.50
C SER A 108 -12.04 -7.27 -4.35
N ALA A 109 -11.78 -6.23 -3.55
CA ALA A 109 -12.67 -5.86 -2.45
C ALA A 109 -14.08 -5.51 -2.95
N LEU A 110 -14.16 -4.71 -4.02
CA LEU A 110 -15.43 -4.33 -4.65
C LEU A 110 -16.20 -5.54 -5.18
N VAL A 111 -15.54 -6.43 -5.92
CA VAL A 111 -16.16 -7.65 -6.49
C VAL A 111 -16.69 -8.54 -5.38
N VAL A 112 -15.89 -8.82 -4.36
CA VAL A 112 -16.32 -9.65 -3.24
C VAL A 112 -17.52 -9.01 -2.55
N ALA A 113 -17.50 -7.69 -2.32
CA ALA A 113 -18.63 -6.97 -1.72
C ALA A 113 -19.89 -7.05 -2.59
N VAL A 114 -19.79 -6.79 -3.90
CA VAL A 114 -20.92 -6.86 -4.84
C VAL A 114 -21.49 -8.27 -4.90
N VAL A 115 -20.64 -9.29 -4.97
CA VAL A 115 -21.08 -10.68 -5.03
C VAL A 115 -21.77 -11.10 -3.74
N VAL A 116 -21.16 -10.85 -2.58
CA VAL A 116 -21.73 -11.22 -1.27
C VAL A 116 -23.02 -10.45 -0.99
N VAL A 117 -23.06 -9.15 -1.23
CA VAL A 117 -24.24 -8.31 -0.99
C VAL A 117 -25.36 -8.62 -1.99
N GLY A 118 -25.03 -8.79 -3.27
CA GLY A 118 -25.98 -9.18 -4.31
C GLY A 118 -26.68 -10.48 -3.96
N TYR A 119 -25.89 -11.52 -3.65
CA TYR A 119 -26.41 -12.83 -3.26
C TYR A 119 -27.27 -12.76 -2.00
N ARG A 120 -26.84 -12.03 -0.95
CA ARG A 120 -27.64 -11.81 0.28
C ARG A 120 -28.98 -11.12 0.03
N ARG A 121 -29.06 -10.29 -1.02
CA ARG A 121 -30.28 -9.58 -1.41
C ARG A 121 -31.15 -10.39 -2.40
N GLY A 122 -30.77 -11.62 -2.71
CA GLY A 122 -31.47 -12.47 -3.68
C GLY A 122 -31.31 -12.00 -5.13
N VAL A 123 -30.34 -11.12 -5.41
CA VAL A 123 -29.98 -10.70 -6.76
C VAL A 123 -28.86 -11.61 -7.26
N ASP A 124 -28.99 -12.11 -8.49
CA ASP A 124 -27.94 -12.91 -9.12
C ASP A 124 -26.65 -12.07 -9.30
N PRO A 125 -25.54 -12.41 -8.62
CA PRO A 125 -24.28 -11.70 -8.75
C PRO A 125 -23.76 -11.59 -10.18
N ASP A 126 -24.04 -12.56 -11.04
CA ASP A 126 -23.52 -12.57 -12.42
C ASP A 126 -24.05 -11.38 -13.25
N THR A 127 -25.24 -10.88 -12.90
CA THR A 127 -25.84 -9.69 -13.53
C THR A 127 -25.20 -8.37 -13.08
N LEU A 128 -24.61 -8.35 -11.87
CA LEU A 128 -24.04 -7.15 -11.26
C LEU A 128 -22.54 -7.04 -11.51
N VAL A 129 -21.81 -8.16 -11.45
CA VAL A 129 -20.35 -8.20 -11.52
C VAL A 129 -19.85 -7.57 -12.82
N GLY A 130 -20.35 -8.01 -13.97
CA GLY A 130 -19.86 -7.55 -15.27
C GLY A 130 -19.89 -6.02 -15.42
N PRO A 131 -21.07 -5.37 -15.32
CA PRO A 131 -21.18 -3.92 -15.42
C PRO A 131 -20.38 -3.18 -14.35
N THR A 132 -20.41 -3.66 -13.10
CA THR A 132 -19.74 -2.99 -11.98
C THR A 132 -18.22 -3.04 -12.14
N VAL A 133 -17.67 -4.20 -12.51
CA VAL A 133 -16.23 -4.39 -12.68
C VAL A 133 -15.70 -3.59 -13.85
N THR A 134 -16.41 -3.50 -14.97
CA THR A 134 -15.92 -2.72 -16.12
C THR A 134 -15.87 -1.24 -15.78
N VAL A 135 -16.96 -0.67 -15.25
CA VAL A 135 -17.00 0.77 -14.90
C VAL A 135 -15.99 1.10 -13.80
N ALA A 136 -15.98 0.33 -12.71
CA ALA A 136 -15.03 0.54 -11.63
C ALA A 136 -13.59 0.27 -12.09
N GLY A 137 -13.39 -0.73 -12.94
CA GLY A 137 -12.11 -1.09 -13.53
C GLY A 137 -11.50 0.04 -14.34
N ASP A 138 -12.31 0.74 -15.13
CA ASP A 138 -11.87 1.91 -15.89
C ASP A 138 -11.54 3.10 -14.97
N VAL A 139 -12.44 3.41 -14.03
CA VAL A 139 -12.27 4.54 -13.11
C VAL A 139 -11.07 4.36 -12.19
N PHE A 140 -11.04 3.26 -11.43
CA PHE A 140 -9.95 2.96 -10.50
C PHE A 140 -8.67 2.58 -11.23
N GLY A 141 -8.78 1.89 -12.38
CA GLY A 141 -7.63 1.53 -13.21
C GLY A 141 -6.88 2.77 -13.70
N LEU A 142 -7.59 3.75 -14.27
CA LEU A 142 -6.96 5.01 -14.71
C LEU A 142 -6.46 5.85 -13.52
N ALA A 143 -7.26 5.99 -12.47
CA ALA A 143 -6.88 6.80 -11.31
C ALA A 143 -5.60 6.27 -10.65
N LEU A 144 -5.54 4.96 -10.40
CA LEU A 144 -4.40 4.32 -9.74
C LEU A 144 -3.21 4.12 -10.69
N LEU A 145 -3.44 4.01 -12.01
CA LEU A 145 -2.37 4.14 -12.99
C LEU A 145 -1.68 5.49 -12.91
N LEU A 146 -2.44 6.59 -12.84
CA LEU A 146 -1.84 7.93 -12.73
C LEU A 146 -1.06 8.11 -11.42
N VAL A 147 -1.58 7.55 -10.31
CA VAL A 147 -0.83 7.50 -9.05
C VAL A 147 0.47 6.70 -9.23
N ALA A 148 0.41 5.53 -9.86
CA ALA A 148 1.58 4.68 -10.09
C ALA A 148 2.65 5.39 -10.95
N VAL A 149 2.24 6.10 -12.00
CA VAL A 149 3.17 6.90 -12.83
C VAL A 149 3.88 7.94 -11.97
N ARG A 150 3.15 8.73 -11.19
CA ARG A 150 3.74 9.75 -10.30
C ARG A 150 4.73 9.16 -9.32
N VAL A 151 4.36 8.07 -8.66
CA VAL A 151 5.21 7.39 -7.68
C VAL A 151 6.50 6.91 -8.33
N VAL A 152 6.39 6.17 -9.44
CA VAL A 152 7.57 5.61 -10.12
C VAL A 152 8.46 6.71 -10.69
N LEU A 153 7.90 7.77 -11.26
CA LEU A 153 8.68 8.90 -11.77
C LEU A 153 9.46 9.60 -10.65
N THR A 154 8.79 9.95 -9.55
CA THR A 154 9.42 10.63 -8.40
C THR A 154 10.56 9.79 -7.82
N LEU A 155 10.32 8.49 -7.61
CA LEU A 155 11.29 7.59 -7.01
C LEU A 155 12.49 7.33 -7.92
N LEU A 156 12.28 7.16 -9.23
CA LEU A 156 13.37 6.97 -10.19
C LEU A 156 14.15 8.27 -10.45
N GLU A 157 13.53 9.42 -10.27
CA GLU A 157 14.20 10.71 -10.40
C GLU A 157 15.12 11.00 -9.21
N PHE A 158 14.73 10.58 -8.00
CA PHE A 158 15.49 10.81 -6.77
C PHE A 158 15.84 9.48 -6.05
N PRO A 159 16.98 8.84 -6.41
CA PRO A 159 17.41 7.57 -5.82
C PRO A 159 17.51 7.55 -4.29
N ALA A 160 17.83 8.69 -3.66
CA ALA A 160 17.83 8.81 -2.20
C ALA A 160 16.46 8.48 -1.59
N LEU A 161 15.37 8.81 -2.27
CA LEU A 161 14.01 8.49 -1.82
C LEU A 161 13.70 6.99 -1.92
N LEU A 162 14.24 6.29 -2.93
CA LEU A 162 14.11 4.84 -3.05
C LEU A 162 14.73 4.09 -1.86
N VAL A 163 15.90 4.57 -1.40
CA VAL A 163 16.56 4.01 -0.21
C VAL A 163 15.77 4.35 1.06
N LEU A 164 15.19 5.55 1.10
CA LEU A 164 14.49 6.07 2.28
C LEU A 164 13.17 5.33 2.57
N VAL A 165 12.42 4.92 1.54
CA VAL A 165 11.09 4.29 1.68
C VAL A 165 11.10 3.08 2.63
N PRO A 166 11.83 1.98 2.36
CA PRO A 166 11.75 0.78 3.20
C PRO A 166 12.30 1.03 4.61
N VAL A 167 13.37 1.81 4.74
CA VAL A 167 14.00 2.09 6.03
C VAL A 167 13.10 2.95 6.91
N THR A 168 12.47 3.98 6.34
CA THR A 168 11.59 4.89 7.10
C THR A 168 10.35 4.16 7.58
N ILE A 169 9.71 3.39 6.69
CA ILE A 169 8.51 2.62 7.00
C ILE A 169 8.80 1.55 8.04
N GLY A 170 9.86 0.75 7.83
CA GLY A 170 10.26 -0.30 8.78
C GLY A 170 10.63 0.27 10.15
N THR A 171 11.34 1.40 10.19
CA THR A 171 11.69 2.06 11.46
C THR A 171 10.44 2.56 12.19
N ALA A 172 9.49 3.17 11.47
CA ALA A 172 8.23 3.61 12.06
C ALA A 172 7.40 2.45 12.62
N GLY A 173 7.28 1.35 11.86
CA GLY A 173 6.62 0.13 12.33
C GLY A 173 7.28 -0.42 13.59
N ASN A 174 8.61 -0.51 13.61
CA ASN A 174 9.38 -1.00 14.76
C ASN A 174 9.20 -0.12 16.01
N LEU A 175 9.15 1.21 15.85
CA LEU A 175 8.86 2.12 16.96
C LEU A 175 7.46 1.85 17.55
N GLY A 176 6.46 1.62 16.69
CA GLY A 176 5.13 1.23 17.10
C GLY A 176 5.10 -0.12 17.84
N SER A 177 5.83 -1.12 17.34
CA SER A 177 5.93 -2.44 17.95
C SER A 177 6.62 -2.41 19.32
N VAL A 178 7.69 -1.62 19.46
CA VAL A 178 8.36 -1.43 20.75
C VAL A 178 7.44 -0.75 21.77
N LEU A 179 6.68 0.26 21.34
CA LEU A 179 5.68 0.89 22.19
C LEU A 179 4.59 -0.11 22.62
N ALA A 180 4.11 -0.94 21.69
CA ALA A 180 3.09 -1.95 21.97
C ALA A 180 3.59 -2.97 23.00
N ALA A 181 4.79 -3.51 22.83
CA ALA A 181 5.40 -4.46 23.76
C ALA A 181 5.62 -3.87 25.17
N ARG A 182 6.09 -2.61 25.25
CA ARG A 182 6.26 -1.92 26.53
C ARG A 182 4.93 -1.69 27.23
N LEU A 183 3.90 -1.32 26.47
CA LEU A 183 2.56 -1.10 27.00
C LEU A 183 1.91 -2.41 27.47
N SER A 184 2.02 -3.48 26.69
CA SER A 184 1.58 -4.82 27.09
C SER A 184 2.22 -5.26 28.41
N THR A 185 3.53 -5.11 28.53
CA THR A 185 4.25 -5.44 29.78
C THR A 185 3.75 -4.60 30.95
N ALA A 186 3.57 -3.29 30.76
CA ALA A 186 3.08 -2.39 31.81
C ALA A 186 1.66 -2.74 32.26
N LEU A 187 0.79 -3.17 31.33
CA LEU A 187 -0.57 -3.62 31.62
C LEU A 187 -0.56 -4.94 32.42
N HIS A 188 0.27 -5.90 32.02
CA HIS A 188 0.40 -7.18 32.74
C HIS A 188 0.95 -7.01 34.17
N LEU A 189 1.82 -6.03 34.37
CA LEU A 189 2.37 -5.70 35.69
C LEU A 189 1.44 -4.79 36.52
N GLY A 190 0.33 -4.29 35.94
CA GLY A 190 -0.58 -3.36 36.60
C GLY A 190 0.07 -2.00 36.92
N THR A 191 1.06 -1.58 36.12
CA THR A 191 1.79 -0.31 36.31
C THR A 191 1.27 0.81 35.41
N VAL A 192 0.25 0.52 34.59
CA VAL A 192 -0.40 1.46 33.69
C VAL A 192 -1.90 1.29 33.82
N ASP A 193 -2.59 2.42 33.92
CA ASP A 193 -4.03 2.50 33.74
C ASP A 193 -4.34 3.42 32.55
N PHE A 194 -5.41 3.14 31.81
CA PHE A 194 -5.81 3.93 30.65
C PHE A 194 -6.55 5.24 31.03
N GLU A 195 -6.11 5.88 32.11
CA GLU A 195 -6.68 7.14 32.57
C GLU A 195 -6.04 8.34 31.87
N PRO A 196 -6.81 9.40 31.57
CA PRO A 196 -6.26 10.65 31.05
C PRO A 196 -5.37 11.31 32.12
N GLY A 197 -4.06 11.04 32.07
CA GLY A 197 -3.09 11.56 33.05
C GLY A 197 -2.01 10.58 33.46
N ASP A 198 -2.08 9.30 33.04
CA ASP A 198 -1.05 8.32 33.34
C ASP A 198 0.32 8.74 32.77
N GLU A 199 1.28 8.97 33.67
CA GLU A 199 2.62 9.43 33.34
C GLU A 199 3.41 8.38 32.55
N THR A 200 3.13 7.09 32.77
CA THR A 200 3.79 5.99 32.06
C THR A 200 3.31 5.92 30.61
N LEU A 201 2.01 6.11 30.35
CA LEU A 201 1.47 6.21 28.99
C LEU A 201 2.06 7.41 28.24
N ALA A 202 2.01 8.60 28.85
CA ALA A 202 2.54 9.82 28.26
C ALA A 202 4.05 9.74 28.05
N GLY A 203 4.79 9.19 29.01
CA GLY A 203 6.24 9.01 28.96
C GLY A 203 6.66 8.04 27.85
N ASN A 204 5.96 6.92 27.68
CA ASN A 204 6.22 5.98 26.59
C ASN A 204 5.91 6.60 25.21
N ALA A 205 4.78 7.31 25.07
CA ALA A 205 4.44 8.02 23.85
C ALA A 205 5.49 9.08 23.49
N LEU A 206 5.89 9.90 24.46
CA LEU A 206 6.90 10.94 24.27
C LEU A 206 8.28 10.35 23.95
N ALA A 207 8.68 9.26 24.61
CA ALA A 207 9.91 8.55 24.30
C ALA A 207 9.92 8.03 22.85
N THR A 208 8.81 7.48 22.37
CA THR A 208 8.69 7.01 20.97
C THR A 208 8.86 8.17 19.97
N VAL A 209 8.23 9.32 20.24
CA VAL A 209 8.37 10.51 19.38
C VAL A 209 9.78 11.09 19.47
N ALA A 210 10.40 11.13 20.66
CA ALA A 210 11.78 11.59 20.83
C ALA A 210 12.80 10.67 20.13
N LEU A 211 12.60 9.35 20.18
CA LEU A 211 13.38 8.39 19.41
C LEU A 211 13.21 8.63 17.91
N ALA A 212 11.98 8.86 17.43
CA ALA A 212 11.76 9.23 16.03
C ALA A 212 12.52 10.51 15.64
N ALA A 213 12.45 11.56 16.48
CA ALA A 213 13.12 12.83 16.25
C ALA A 213 14.64 12.71 16.12
N THR A 214 15.25 11.66 16.66
CA THR A 214 16.71 11.41 16.60
C THR A 214 17.09 10.40 15.53
N LEU A 215 16.32 9.32 15.36
CA LEU A 215 16.60 8.26 14.40
C LEU A 215 16.36 8.67 12.95
N PHE A 216 15.25 9.34 12.65
CA PHE A 216 14.91 9.67 11.26
C PHE A 216 15.84 10.68 10.58
N PRO A 217 16.37 11.71 11.26
CA PRO A 217 17.45 12.52 10.69
C PRO A 217 18.68 11.67 10.33
N ALA A 218 19.09 10.75 11.21
CA ALA A 218 20.23 9.86 10.95
C ALA A 218 19.96 8.93 9.74
N VAL A 219 18.74 8.40 9.63
CA VAL A 219 18.29 7.64 8.45
C VAL A 219 18.37 8.49 7.18
N GLY A 220 17.95 9.76 7.23
CA GLY A 220 18.03 10.68 6.10
C GLY A 220 19.47 10.95 5.66
N VAL A 221 20.40 11.15 6.61
CA VAL A 221 21.83 11.28 6.33
C VAL A 221 22.36 10.02 5.66
N ALA A 222 22.06 8.84 6.21
CA ALA A 222 22.49 7.56 5.67
C ALA A 222 21.97 7.33 4.24
N ALA A 223 20.68 7.60 3.99
CA ALA A 223 20.08 7.48 2.66
C ALA A 223 20.75 8.41 1.64
N TRP A 224 21.06 9.65 2.05
CA TRP A 224 21.79 10.58 1.19
C TRP A 224 23.22 10.13 0.91
N LEU A 225 23.95 9.61 1.91
CA LEU A 225 25.30 9.08 1.72
C LEU A 225 25.33 7.90 0.75
N VAL A 226 24.38 6.97 0.86
CA VAL A 226 24.24 5.86 -0.10
C VAL A 226 23.99 6.40 -1.51
N ALA A 227 23.10 7.39 -1.66
CA ALA A 227 22.86 8.02 -2.95
C ALA A 227 24.11 8.74 -3.48
N ALA A 228 24.90 9.38 -2.61
CA ALA A 228 26.13 10.07 -3.00
C ALA A 228 27.19 9.09 -3.52
N VAL A 229 27.42 7.98 -2.81
CA VAL A 229 28.40 6.95 -3.20
C VAL A 229 27.99 6.22 -4.48
N THR A 230 26.69 6.05 -4.71
CA THR A 230 26.15 5.41 -5.93
C THR A 230 26.01 6.38 -7.11
N GLY A 231 26.42 7.65 -6.96
CA GLY A 231 26.30 8.68 -8.01
C GLY A 231 24.87 9.16 -8.28
N GLY A 232 23.93 8.84 -7.38
CA GLY A 232 22.50 9.18 -7.47
C GLY A 232 22.05 10.35 -6.59
N ALA A 233 22.97 11.09 -5.95
CA ALA A 233 22.63 12.25 -5.11
C ALA A 233 22.18 13.44 -5.95
N ARG A 234 20.87 13.51 -6.23
CA ARG A 234 20.25 14.64 -6.93
C ARG A 234 19.60 15.68 -6.02
N LEU A 235 19.22 15.28 -4.81
CA LEU A 235 18.68 16.17 -3.78
C LEU A 235 19.77 16.61 -2.82
N PRO A 236 19.71 17.84 -2.28
CA PRO A 236 20.63 18.27 -1.24
C PRO A 236 20.38 17.44 0.04
N PRO A 237 21.43 17.23 0.86
CA PRO A 237 21.33 16.42 2.09
C PRO A 237 20.27 16.97 3.05
N THR A 238 20.13 18.30 3.11
CA THR A 238 19.12 18.97 3.94
C THR A 238 17.70 18.56 3.56
N THR A 239 17.36 18.50 2.28
CA THR A 239 16.03 18.07 1.82
C THR A 239 15.77 16.61 2.16
N VAL A 240 16.74 15.71 1.94
CA VAL A 240 16.56 14.28 2.27
C VAL A 240 16.38 14.07 3.77
N VAL A 241 17.16 14.77 4.59
CA VAL A 241 17.04 14.75 6.06
C VAL A 241 15.69 15.31 6.51
N LEU A 242 15.24 16.43 5.95
CA LEU A 242 13.93 17.02 6.27
C LEU A 242 12.78 16.08 5.88
N VAL A 243 12.83 15.49 4.68
CA VAL A 243 11.83 14.51 4.23
C VAL A 243 11.79 13.32 5.19
N ALA A 244 12.94 12.73 5.52
CA ALA A 244 13.02 11.62 6.46
C ALA A 244 12.46 11.97 7.83
N THR A 245 12.86 13.12 8.37
CA THR A 245 12.49 13.58 9.71
C THR A 245 10.99 13.87 9.80
N LEU A 246 10.43 14.66 8.89
CA LEU A 246 9.00 14.99 8.92
C LEU A 246 8.13 13.76 8.70
N THR A 247 8.51 12.90 7.73
CA THR A 247 7.80 11.63 7.50
C THR A 247 7.81 10.77 8.75
N GLY A 248 9.00 10.59 9.34
CA GLY A 248 9.19 9.77 10.52
C GLY A 248 8.47 10.29 11.77
N LEU A 249 8.42 11.60 11.97
CA LEU A 249 7.66 12.23 13.06
C LEU A 249 6.15 12.04 12.89
N VAL A 250 5.63 12.22 11.67
CA VAL A 250 4.20 11.98 11.40
C VAL A 250 3.87 10.50 11.62
N LEU A 251 4.72 9.59 11.17
CA LEU A 251 4.51 8.16 11.34
C LEU A 251 4.68 7.71 12.80
N SER A 252 5.56 8.32 13.60
CA SER A 252 5.68 7.98 15.01
C SER A 252 4.47 8.43 15.82
N VAL A 253 3.92 9.61 15.54
CA VAL A 253 2.66 10.07 16.15
C VAL A 253 1.51 9.15 15.77
N LEU A 254 1.43 8.76 14.50
CA LEU A 254 0.44 7.78 14.03
C LEU A 254 0.61 6.43 14.72
N ALA A 255 1.83 5.92 14.83
CA ALA A 255 2.12 4.66 15.50
C ALA A 255 1.73 4.71 16.98
N VAL A 256 2.02 5.81 17.68
CA VAL A 256 1.57 6.04 19.06
C VAL A 256 0.05 5.98 19.15
N ALA A 257 -0.66 6.74 18.32
CA ALA A 257 -2.12 6.79 18.35
C ALA A 257 -2.73 5.40 18.09
N VAL A 258 -2.26 4.70 17.07
CA VAL A 258 -2.74 3.36 16.71
C VAL A 258 -2.45 2.36 17.83
N THR A 259 -1.23 2.33 18.36
CA THR A 259 -0.86 1.42 19.44
C THR A 259 -1.71 1.65 20.68
N LEU A 260 -1.93 2.90 21.11
CA LEU A 260 -2.76 3.21 22.27
C LEU A 260 -4.21 2.75 22.08
N VAL A 261 -4.81 3.04 20.91
CA VAL A 261 -6.19 2.65 20.60
C VAL A 261 -6.34 1.12 20.56
N VAL A 262 -5.41 0.43 19.91
CA VAL A 262 -5.49 -1.03 19.74
C VAL A 262 -5.18 -1.74 21.05
N ALA A 263 -4.18 -1.30 21.81
CA ALA A 263 -3.86 -1.88 23.11
C ALA A 263 -5.00 -1.68 24.12
N TYR A 264 -5.62 -0.50 24.14
CA TYR A 264 -6.81 -0.26 24.96
C TYR A 264 -7.97 -1.19 24.56
N GLY A 265 -8.20 -1.35 23.26
CA GLY A 265 -9.19 -2.28 22.74
C GLY A 265 -8.91 -3.71 23.19
N ALA A 266 -7.67 -4.19 22.97
CA ALA A 266 -7.24 -5.53 23.36
C ALA A 266 -7.47 -5.78 24.86
N TYR A 267 -7.03 -4.84 25.71
CA TYR A 267 -7.26 -4.89 27.15
C TYR A 267 -8.74 -5.01 27.51
N ARG A 268 -9.60 -4.19 26.90
CA ARG A 268 -11.05 -4.20 27.15
C ARG A 268 -11.72 -5.52 26.75
N TYR A 269 -11.20 -6.20 25.75
CA TYR A 269 -11.72 -7.49 25.27
C TYR A 269 -11.00 -8.71 25.86
N GLY A 270 -10.05 -8.50 26.79
CA GLY A 270 -9.26 -9.57 27.40
C GLY A 270 -8.30 -10.27 26.43
N ALA A 271 -7.94 -9.61 25.33
CA ALA A 271 -6.92 -10.08 24.40
C ALA A 271 -5.55 -9.52 24.79
N ASP A 272 -4.49 -10.25 24.46
CA ASP A 272 -3.12 -9.77 24.64
C ASP A 272 -2.83 -8.63 23.65
N PRO A 273 -2.46 -7.41 24.12
CA PRO A 273 -2.07 -6.32 23.25
C PRO A 273 -0.91 -6.68 22.31
N ASP A 274 -0.01 -7.60 22.68
CA ASP A 274 1.11 -7.99 21.81
C ASP A 274 0.64 -8.76 20.57
N ASP A 275 -0.39 -9.60 20.73
CA ASP A 275 -0.95 -10.41 19.63
C ASP A 275 -1.76 -9.57 18.62
N VAL A 276 -2.24 -8.39 19.02
CA VAL A 276 -3.13 -7.56 18.19
C VAL A 276 -2.48 -6.23 17.79
N ALA A 277 -1.86 -5.51 18.72
CA ALA A 277 -1.34 -4.17 18.46
C ALA A 277 -0.10 -4.18 17.56
N ILE A 278 0.82 -5.14 17.74
CA ILE A 278 2.04 -5.25 16.91
C ILE A 278 1.70 -5.51 15.43
N PRO A 279 0.87 -6.50 15.07
CA PRO A 279 0.48 -6.68 13.67
C PRO A 279 -0.30 -5.48 13.12
N VAL A 280 -1.16 -4.84 13.92
CA VAL A 280 -1.94 -3.70 13.44
C VAL A 280 -1.05 -2.48 13.18
N VAL A 281 -0.16 -2.11 14.11
CA VAL A 281 0.67 -0.92 13.95
C VAL A 281 1.66 -1.06 12.80
N THR A 282 2.25 -2.25 12.59
CA THR A 282 3.15 -2.51 11.47
C THR A 282 2.42 -2.44 10.14
N ASN A 283 1.26 -3.08 10.01
CA ASN A 283 0.45 -2.99 8.79
C ASN A 283 -0.02 -1.55 8.51
N VAL A 284 -0.40 -0.80 9.53
CA VAL A 284 -0.80 0.61 9.37
C VAL A 284 0.40 1.46 8.95
N ALA A 285 1.58 1.25 9.53
CA ALA A 285 2.81 1.91 9.14
C ALA A 285 3.20 1.57 7.69
N ASP A 286 3.04 0.32 7.25
CA ASP A 286 3.32 -0.09 5.87
C ASP A 286 2.40 0.59 4.86
N VAL A 287 1.09 0.64 5.15
CA VAL A 287 0.09 1.23 4.26
C VAL A 287 0.19 2.76 4.23
N LEU A 288 0.21 3.39 5.40
CA LEU A 288 0.20 4.85 5.50
C LEU A 288 1.59 5.45 5.33
N GLY A 289 2.65 4.69 5.61
CA GLY A 289 4.05 5.12 5.51
C GLY A 289 4.43 5.64 4.14
N VAL A 290 4.09 4.89 3.08
CA VAL A 290 4.31 5.33 1.70
C VAL A 290 3.55 6.62 1.40
N LEU A 291 2.30 6.73 1.85
CA LEU A 291 1.45 7.89 1.58
C LEU A 291 1.96 9.15 2.27
N VAL A 292 2.35 9.03 3.54
CA VAL A 292 2.93 10.14 4.32
C VAL A 292 4.24 10.58 3.68
N LEU A 293 5.14 9.64 3.34
CA LEU A 293 6.41 9.95 2.69
C LEU A 293 6.21 10.72 1.38
N LEU A 294 5.32 10.22 0.51
CA LEU A 294 5.03 10.88 -0.75
C LEU A 294 4.35 12.24 -0.56
N GLY A 295 3.51 12.39 0.47
CA GLY A 295 2.91 13.66 0.85
C GLY A 295 3.95 14.70 1.26
N VAL A 296 4.92 14.30 2.10
CA VAL A 296 6.04 15.15 2.52
C VAL A 296 6.95 15.49 1.35
N VAL A 297 7.28 14.52 0.49
CA VAL A 297 8.08 14.76 -0.71
C VAL A 297 7.43 15.82 -1.60
N ARG A 298 6.12 15.73 -1.86
CA ARG A 298 5.40 16.73 -2.66
C ARG A 298 5.39 18.14 -2.06
N LEU A 299 5.57 18.26 -0.75
CA LEU A 299 5.62 19.55 -0.08
C LEU A 299 6.99 20.20 -0.19
N LEU A 300 8.05 19.39 -0.25
CA LEU A 300 9.44 19.83 -0.11
C LEU A 300 10.27 19.78 -1.41
N VAL A 301 9.81 19.05 -2.43
CA VAL A 301 10.47 18.81 -3.72
C VAL A 301 9.53 19.18 -4.85
#